data_AF-A0A840Z1G2-F1
#
_entry.id   AF-A0A840Z1G2-F1
#
_cell.length_a   1.000
_cell.length_b   1.000
_cell.length_c   1.000
_cell.angle_alpha   90.00
_cell.angle_beta   90.00
_cell.angle_gamma   90.00
#
_symmetry.space_group_name_H-M   'P 1'
#
loop_
_entity.id
_entity.type
_entity.pdbx_description
1 polymer ?
#
loop_
_entity_poly.entity_id
_entity_poly.type
_entity_poly.pdbx_seq_one_letter_code
_entity_poly.pdbx_strand_id
1 'polypeptide(L)'
;MKDSSEWVRQEMVDKAANEVREDRDCTIGEVKPNWVAKKLGVHAGGEIYDKVYDWQRRAEAEGAVFEIEVPAEVLAARRAALERFVDEDIADFTRAVRLAGGVIDHAAGLRVADAELRANRATSARADLLTLCREVEAERDTARAQVAELSKALAAAERREERLLGRLEQREIDEASTGGTTDIPVLPAAHEMNAARCRGEPGISRGSPTATAGAMVGKPPVAKANGSIDEPAKPGGGGKSEQNEMPLGEHPSEAGGVDGI
;
A
#
# COMPACT_ATOMS: atom_id res chain seq x y z
N MET A 1 -45.06 65.13 38.38
CA MET A 1 -43.62 65.43 38.40
C MET A 1 -42.96 64.25 39.08
N LYS A 2 -42.11 63.50 38.37
CA LYS A 2 -41.33 62.41 38.98
C LYS A 2 -40.13 63.05 39.66
N ASP A 3 -39.89 62.71 40.91
CA ASP A 3 -38.88 63.36 41.73
C ASP A 3 -37.48 63.16 41.12
N SER A 4 -36.74 64.25 40.99
CA SER A 4 -35.41 64.32 40.36
C SER A 4 -34.36 63.39 41.01
N SER A 5 -34.65 62.82 42.18
CA SER A 5 -33.76 61.94 42.95
C SER A 5 -33.76 60.48 42.47
N GLU A 6 -34.80 60.03 41.75
CA GLU A 6 -34.94 58.61 41.37
C GLU A 6 -34.05 58.19 40.18
N TRP A 7 -33.51 59.16 39.44
CA TRP A 7 -32.76 58.94 38.19
C TRP A 7 -31.24 58.85 38.38
N VAL A 8 -30.70 59.29 39.52
CA VAL A 8 -29.26 59.31 39.76
C VAL A 8 -28.88 58.17 40.71
N ARG A 9 -28.99 56.92 40.25
CA ARG A 9 -28.53 55.75 41.01
C ARG A 9 -27.01 55.72 41.07
N GLN A 10 -26.45 55.14 42.13
CA GLN A 10 -24.99 55.04 42.33
C GLN A 10 -24.29 54.43 41.12
N GLU A 11 -24.83 53.35 40.54
CA GLU A 11 -24.26 52.67 39.37
C GLU A 11 -24.08 53.59 38.15
N MET A 12 -25.03 54.51 37.94
CA MET A 12 -24.96 55.49 36.85
C MET A 12 -23.89 56.55 37.12
N VAL A 13 -23.73 56.95 38.39
CA VAL A 13 -22.68 57.86 38.84
C VAL A 13 -21.31 57.21 38.68
N ASP A 14 -21.16 55.94 39.08
CA ASP A 14 -19.91 55.18 38.96
C ASP A 14 -19.48 55.07 37.48
N LYS A 15 -20.42 54.71 36.61
CA LYS A 15 -20.16 54.63 35.16
C LYS A 15 -19.77 56.00 34.59
N ALA A 16 -20.53 57.05 34.89
CA ALA A 16 -20.24 58.40 34.41
C ALA A 16 -18.93 58.96 34.99
N ALA A 17 -18.57 58.62 36.22
CA ALA A 17 -17.30 59.00 36.82
C ALA A 17 -16.10 58.29 36.16
N ASN A 18 -16.22 57.01 35.84
CA ASN A 18 -15.23 56.27 35.06
C ASN A 18 -15.06 56.84 33.64
N GLU A 19 -16.17 57.14 32.95
CA GLU A 19 -16.13 57.77 31.62
C GLU A 19 -15.50 59.17 31.67
N VAL A 20 -15.82 59.98 32.69
CA VAL A 20 -15.19 61.30 32.88
C VAL A 20 -13.69 61.17 33.16
N ARG A 21 -13.29 60.15 33.91
CA ARG A 21 -11.88 59.83 34.19
C ARG A 21 -11.12 59.49 32.91
N GLU A 22 -11.69 58.61 32.08
CA GLU A 22 -11.12 58.21 30.78
C GLU A 22 -11.10 59.36 29.77
N ASP A 23 -12.20 60.10 29.63
CA ASP A 23 -12.32 61.22 28.69
C ASP A 23 -11.34 62.37 28.97
N ARG A 24 -10.92 62.51 30.23
CA ARG A 24 -10.08 63.63 30.70
C ARG A 24 -8.68 63.20 31.13
N ASP A 25 -8.38 61.92 31.04
CA ASP A 25 -7.11 61.33 31.46
C ASP A 25 -6.67 61.82 32.85
N CYS A 26 -7.59 61.77 33.82
CA CYS A 26 -7.35 62.26 35.19
C CYS A 26 -7.36 61.13 36.23
N THR A 27 -6.78 61.38 37.39
CA THR A 27 -6.76 60.41 38.50
C THR A 27 -8.10 60.37 39.25
N ILE A 28 -8.33 59.31 40.04
CA ILE A 28 -9.60 59.08 40.77
C ILE A 28 -9.98 60.29 41.64
N GLY A 29 -9.00 60.87 42.36
CA GLY A 29 -9.21 62.05 43.23
C GLY A 29 -9.47 63.37 42.49
N GLU A 30 -9.15 63.43 41.19
CA GLU A 30 -9.30 64.65 40.37
C GLU A 30 -10.67 64.75 39.68
N VAL A 31 -11.46 63.67 39.69
CA VAL A 31 -12.81 63.66 39.12
C VAL A 31 -13.73 64.55 39.95
N LYS A 32 -14.09 65.71 39.39
CA LYS A 32 -14.98 66.67 40.08
C LYS A 32 -16.46 66.25 39.94
N PRO A 33 -17.29 66.35 40.99
CA PRO A 33 -18.73 66.03 40.92
C PRO A 33 -19.49 66.80 39.84
N ASN A 34 -19.09 68.04 39.55
CA ASN A 34 -19.69 68.84 38.49
C ASN A 34 -19.46 68.28 37.07
N TRP A 35 -18.38 67.55 36.85
CA TRP A 35 -18.10 66.91 35.55
C TRP A 35 -18.98 65.68 35.37
N VAL A 36 -19.16 64.90 36.43
CA VAL A 36 -20.07 63.74 36.45
C VAL A 36 -21.52 64.19 36.27
N ALA A 37 -21.95 65.25 36.98
CA ALA A 37 -23.27 65.85 36.80
C ALA A 37 -23.50 66.32 35.35
N LYS A 38 -22.50 66.97 34.75
CA LYS A 38 -22.56 67.41 33.34
C LYS A 38 -22.65 66.24 32.37
N LYS A 39 -21.91 65.15 32.62
CA LYS A 39 -21.94 63.92 31.80
C LYS A 39 -23.31 63.23 31.89
N LEU A 40 -23.95 63.26 33.06
CA LEU A 40 -25.30 62.72 33.28
C LEU A 40 -26.42 63.64 32.82
N GLY A 41 -26.12 64.90 32.44
CA GLY A 41 -27.12 65.87 32.01
C GLY A 41 -28.01 66.41 33.16
N VAL A 42 -27.54 66.34 34.41
CA VAL A 42 -28.29 66.74 35.62
C VAL A 42 -27.60 67.93 36.29
N HIS A 43 -28.36 68.73 37.05
CA HIS A 43 -27.77 69.77 37.89
C HIS A 43 -26.99 69.14 39.05
N ALA A 44 -25.79 69.64 39.33
CA ALA A 44 -25.01 69.19 40.47
C ALA A 44 -25.73 69.58 41.78
N GLY A 45 -26.29 68.59 42.48
CA GLY A 45 -26.90 68.73 43.80
C GLY A 45 -26.18 67.85 44.83
N GLY A 46 -26.44 68.07 46.13
CA GLY A 46 -25.73 67.38 47.23
C GLY A 46 -25.64 65.85 47.06
N GLU A 47 -26.71 65.21 46.61
CA GLU A 47 -26.72 63.75 46.36
C GLU A 47 -25.71 63.29 45.32
N ILE A 48 -25.39 64.10 44.30
CA ILE A 48 -24.36 63.75 43.30
C ILE A 48 -22.97 63.87 43.92
N TYR A 49 -22.76 64.85 44.79
CA TYR A 49 -21.48 65.00 45.49
C TYR A 49 -21.21 63.79 46.37
N ASP A 50 -22.17 63.40 47.20
CA ASP A 50 -22.02 62.25 48.10
C ASP A 50 -21.72 60.96 47.34
N LYS A 51 -22.42 60.74 46.22
CA LYS A 51 -22.24 59.54 45.38
C LYS A 51 -20.90 59.53 44.64
N VAL A 52 -20.41 60.68 44.18
CA VAL A 52 -19.09 60.77 43.54
C VAL A 52 -17.98 60.58 44.58
N TYR A 53 -18.13 61.13 45.79
CA TYR A 53 -17.16 60.91 46.87
C TYR A 53 -17.16 59.46 47.36
N ASP A 54 -18.32 58.79 47.42
CA ASP A 54 -18.40 57.36 47.72
C ASP A 54 -17.71 56.51 46.63
N TRP A 55 -17.95 56.82 45.35
CA TRP A 55 -17.25 56.19 44.24
C TRP A 55 -15.73 56.38 44.33
N GLN A 56 -15.25 57.60 44.61
CA GLN A 56 -13.82 57.87 44.80
C GLN A 56 -13.24 56.99 45.89
N ARG A 57 -13.91 56.93 47.05
CA ARG A 57 -13.48 56.10 48.19
C ARG A 57 -13.44 54.61 47.85
N ARG A 58 -14.43 54.09 47.12
CA ARG A 58 -14.46 52.68 46.68
C ARG A 58 -13.36 52.39 45.66
N ALA A 59 -13.16 53.27 44.69
CA ALA A 59 -12.12 53.12 43.67
C ALA A 59 -10.70 53.23 44.27
N GLU A 60 -10.49 54.07 45.28
CA GLU A 60 -9.23 54.12 46.03
C GLU A 60 -8.99 52.84 46.86
N ALA A 61 -10.05 52.27 47.45
CA ALA A 61 -9.94 51.01 48.19
C ALA A 61 -9.66 49.80 47.27
N GLU A 62 -10.20 49.78 46.05
CA GLU A 62 -9.92 48.74 45.04
C GLU A 62 -8.53 48.92 44.40
N GLY A 63 -8.10 50.17 44.23
CA GLY A 63 -6.77 50.51 43.72
C GLY A 63 -5.64 50.32 44.74
N ALA A 64 -5.96 50.05 46.00
CA ALA A 64 -5.01 49.60 47.00
C ALA A 64 -4.56 48.17 46.66
N VAL A 65 -3.67 48.05 45.68
CA VAL A 65 -2.97 46.81 45.36
C VAL A 65 -2.25 46.38 46.62
N PHE A 66 -2.70 45.28 47.22
CA PHE A 66 -1.87 44.56 48.17
C PHE A 66 -0.69 44.03 47.37
N GLU A 67 0.45 44.71 47.52
CA GLU A 67 1.71 44.28 46.93
C GLU A 67 2.12 42.99 47.65
N ILE A 68 1.63 41.86 47.15
CA ILE A 68 2.08 40.55 47.61
C ILE A 68 3.48 40.38 47.03
N GLU A 69 4.48 40.76 47.81
CA GLU A 69 5.87 40.46 47.50
C GLU A 69 6.06 38.95 47.48
N VAL A 70 6.11 38.38 46.28
CA VAL A 70 6.48 36.98 46.10
C VAL A 70 7.99 36.89 46.23
N PRO A 71 8.53 36.13 47.21
CA PRO A 71 9.97 36.00 47.37
C PRO A 71 10.64 35.52 46.08
N ALA A 72 11.82 36.06 45.77
CA ALA A 72 12.56 35.70 44.55
C ALA A 72 12.85 34.19 44.45
N GLU A 73 13.01 33.53 45.59
CA GLU A 73 13.19 32.08 45.70
C GLU A 73 11.97 31.30 45.17
N VAL A 74 10.75 31.77 45.45
CA VAL A 74 9.51 31.15 44.97
C VAL A 74 9.36 31.34 43.46
N LEU A 75 9.74 32.51 42.94
CA LEU A 75 9.76 32.76 41.49
C LEU A 75 10.81 31.90 40.77
N ALA A 76 12.00 31.73 41.36
CA ALA A 76 13.05 30.86 40.84
C ALA A 76 12.64 29.39 40.86
N ALA A 77 12.04 28.92 41.96
CA ALA A 77 11.54 27.56 42.08
C ALA A 77 10.43 27.26 41.06
N ARG A 78 9.50 28.21 40.86
CA ARG A 78 8.44 28.09 39.83
C ARG A 78 9.03 28.03 38.43
N ARG A 79 10.01 28.87 38.09
CA ARG A 79 10.69 28.84 36.78
C ARG A 79 11.39 27.50 36.57
N ALA A 80 12.17 27.04 37.55
CA ALA A 80 12.87 25.76 37.45
C ALA A 80 11.90 24.56 37.31
N ALA A 81 10.72 24.63 37.94
CA ALA A 81 9.68 23.60 37.78
C ALA A 81 9.08 23.62 36.36
N LEU A 82 8.84 24.81 35.79
CA LEU A 82 8.36 24.96 34.42
C LEU A 82 9.40 24.49 33.40
N GLU A 83 10.67 24.83 33.59
CA GLU A 83 11.77 24.38 32.73
C GLU A 83 11.86 22.85 32.74
N ARG A 84 11.85 22.21 33.92
CA ARG A 84 11.84 20.75 34.02
C ARG A 84 10.63 20.12 33.33
N PHE A 85 9.43 20.68 33.55
CA PHE A 85 8.23 20.19 32.90
C PHE A 85 8.35 20.26 31.36
N VAL A 86 8.86 21.37 30.82
CA VAL A 86 9.06 21.54 29.38
C VAL A 86 10.12 20.56 28.85
N ASP A 87 11.23 20.39 29.56
CA ASP A 87 12.30 19.47 29.15
C ASP A 87 11.81 18.01 29.14
N GLU A 88 11.06 17.60 30.16
CA GLU A 88 10.46 16.26 30.25
C GLU A 88 9.43 16.05 29.11
N ASP A 89 8.53 17.00 28.89
CA ASP A 89 7.49 16.89 27.86
C ASP A 89 8.09 16.87 26.45
N ILE A 90 9.12 17.68 26.17
CA ILE A 90 9.85 17.65 24.89
C ILE A 90 10.59 16.32 24.71
N ALA A 91 11.20 15.78 25.77
CA ALA A 91 11.90 14.51 25.71
C ALA A 91 10.94 13.36 25.41
N ASP A 92 9.78 13.34 26.05
CA ASP A 92 8.74 12.32 25.84
C ASP A 92 8.09 12.46 24.47
N PHE A 93 7.78 13.68 24.02
CA PHE A 93 7.30 13.94 22.67
C PHE A 93 8.30 13.45 21.62
N THR A 94 9.59 13.77 21.78
CA THR A 94 10.65 13.33 20.87
C THR A 94 10.76 11.81 20.83
N ARG A 95 10.64 11.14 21.99
CA ARG A 95 10.64 9.67 22.08
C ARG A 95 9.43 9.08 21.35
N ALA A 96 8.24 9.64 21.53
CA ALA A 96 7.03 9.21 20.87
C ALA A 96 7.11 9.37 19.34
N VAL A 97 7.62 10.53 18.86
CA VAL A 97 7.83 10.77 17.43
C VAL A 97 8.83 9.77 16.83
N ARG A 98 9.93 9.47 17.54
CA ARG A 98 10.90 8.46 17.08
C ARG A 98 10.31 7.05 17.01
N LEU A 99 9.51 6.66 18.00
CA LEU A 99 8.82 5.37 18.00
C LEU A 99 7.82 5.29 16.83
N ALA A 100 7.03 6.34 16.62
CA ALA A 100 6.11 6.41 15.49
C ALA A 100 6.85 6.36 14.14
N GLY A 101 7.95 7.10 14.02
CA GLY A 101 8.85 7.06 12.86
C GLY A 101 9.38 5.66 12.58
N GLY A 102 9.87 4.96 13.61
CA GLY A 102 10.36 3.58 13.47
C GLY A 102 9.29 2.60 12.99
N VAL A 103 8.03 2.76 13.43
CA VAL A 103 6.90 1.94 12.94
C VAL A 103 6.60 2.23 11.46
N ILE A 104 6.63 3.50 11.07
CA ILE A 104 6.42 3.92 9.67
C ILE A 104 7.55 3.36 8.78
N ASP A 105 8.80 3.50 9.21
CA ASP A 105 9.97 3.01 8.49
C ASP A 105 9.94 1.49 8.34
N HIS A 106 9.56 0.77 9.41
CA HIS A 106 9.38 -0.67 9.36
C HIS A 106 8.29 -1.09 8.36
N ALA A 107 7.13 -0.42 8.39
CA ALA A 107 6.05 -0.68 7.45
C ALA A 107 6.43 -0.36 5.99
N ALA A 108 7.18 0.72 5.77
CA ALA A 108 7.73 1.06 4.46
C ALA A 108 8.73 0.00 3.99
N GLY A 109 9.63 -0.46 4.86
CA GLY A 109 10.58 -1.53 4.58
C GLY A 109 9.89 -2.84 4.17
N LEU A 110 8.83 -3.24 4.86
CA LEU A 110 8.04 -4.43 4.49
C LEU A 110 7.38 -4.29 3.11
N ARG A 111 6.85 -3.10 2.78
CA ARG A 111 6.25 -2.84 1.46
C ARG A 111 7.29 -2.88 0.34
N VAL A 112 8.50 -2.36 0.59
CA VAL A 112 9.62 -2.43 -0.36
C VAL A 112 10.04 -3.88 -0.57
N ALA A 113 10.25 -4.64 0.51
CA ALA A 113 10.63 -6.04 0.42
C ALA A 113 9.59 -6.90 -0.33
N ASP A 114 8.29 -6.67 -0.11
CA ASP A 114 7.23 -7.35 -0.86
C ASP A 114 7.21 -6.94 -2.34
N ALA A 115 7.46 -5.66 -2.65
CA ALA A 115 7.58 -5.20 -4.03
C ALA A 115 8.77 -5.82 -4.75
N GLU A 116 9.93 -5.91 -4.10
CA GLU A 116 11.12 -6.56 -4.62
C GLU A 116 10.89 -8.05 -4.87
N LEU A 117 10.23 -8.75 -3.93
CA LEU A 117 9.87 -10.15 -4.10
C LEU A 117 8.95 -10.37 -5.30
N ARG A 118 7.94 -9.50 -5.48
CA ARG A 118 7.05 -9.53 -6.65
C ARG A 118 7.81 -9.27 -7.96
N ALA A 119 8.74 -8.30 -7.96
CA ALA A 119 9.57 -7.99 -9.13
C ALA A 119 10.51 -9.17 -9.49
N ASN A 120 11.10 -9.81 -8.50
CA ASN A 120 11.98 -10.98 -8.69
C ASN A 120 11.20 -12.16 -9.26
N ARG A 121 10.00 -12.46 -8.73
CA ARG A 121 9.12 -13.51 -9.25
C ARG A 121 8.66 -13.22 -10.70
N ALA A 122 8.35 -11.97 -11.01
CA ALA A 122 7.98 -11.59 -12.38
C ALA A 122 9.14 -11.76 -13.35
N THR A 123 10.36 -11.41 -12.92
CA THR A 123 11.58 -11.59 -13.72
C THR A 123 11.89 -13.07 -13.97
N SER A 124 11.79 -13.92 -12.94
CA SER A 124 11.99 -15.37 -13.11
C SER A 124 10.93 -15.97 -14.03
N ALA A 125 9.65 -15.66 -13.81
CA ALA A 125 8.56 -16.16 -14.66
C ALA A 125 8.74 -15.73 -16.13
N ARG A 126 9.21 -14.50 -16.37
CA ARG A 126 9.53 -14.04 -17.73
C ARG A 126 10.67 -14.85 -18.35
N ALA A 127 11.72 -15.16 -17.58
CA ALA A 127 12.83 -15.98 -18.07
C ALA A 127 12.37 -17.40 -18.43
N ASP A 128 11.53 -18.00 -17.59
CA ASP A 128 10.96 -19.33 -17.83
C ASP A 128 10.09 -19.34 -19.10
N LEU A 129 9.23 -18.33 -19.28
CA LEU A 129 8.42 -18.19 -20.49
C LEU A 129 9.26 -18.03 -21.76
N LEU A 130 10.36 -17.27 -21.70
CA LEU A 130 11.25 -17.13 -22.86
C LEU A 130 11.95 -18.44 -23.20
N THR A 131 12.33 -19.24 -22.21
CA THR A 131 12.87 -20.58 -22.42
C THR A 131 11.84 -21.49 -23.09
N LEU A 132 10.61 -21.53 -22.57
CA LEU A 132 9.52 -22.31 -23.16
C LEU A 132 9.21 -21.88 -24.60
N CYS A 133 9.17 -20.58 -24.88
CA CYS A 133 8.96 -20.09 -26.24
C CYS A 133 10.05 -20.58 -27.20
N ARG A 134 11.31 -20.59 -26.78
CA ARG A 134 12.43 -21.10 -27.60
C ARG A 134 12.33 -22.60 -27.86
N GLU A 135 11.92 -23.37 -26.84
CA GLU A 135 11.69 -24.82 -26.99
C GLU A 135 10.57 -25.09 -28.00
N VAL A 136 9.43 -24.41 -27.85
CA VAL A 136 8.29 -24.54 -28.77
C VAL A 136 8.65 -24.09 -30.19
N GLU A 137 9.45 -23.04 -30.35
CA GLU A 137 9.96 -22.61 -31.66
C GLU A 137 10.87 -23.67 -32.29
N ALA A 138 11.76 -24.29 -31.52
CA ALA A 138 12.64 -25.35 -32.00
C ALA A 138 11.84 -26.61 -32.39
N GLU A 139 10.83 -26.98 -31.60
CA GLU A 139 9.91 -28.08 -31.92
C GLU A 139 9.14 -27.80 -33.20
N ARG A 140 8.59 -26.59 -33.35
CA ARG A 140 7.89 -26.16 -34.57
C ARG A 140 8.79 -26.25 -35.79
N ASP A 141 10.03 -25.79 -35.68
CA ASP A 141 10.97 -25.77 -36.81
C ASP A 141 11.41 -27.20 -37.18
N THR A 142 11.58 -28.09 -36.19
CA THR A 142 11.82 -29.52 -36.40
C THR A 142 10.64 -30.18 -37.11
N ALA A 143 9.41 -29.92 -36.66
CA ALA A 143 8.19 -30.45 -37.29
C ALA A 143 8.04 -29.95 -38.74
N ARG A 144 8.36 -28.67 -39.00
CA ARG A 144 8.37 -28.11 -40.37
C ARG A 144 9.38 -28.80 -41.26
N ALA A 145 10.58 -29.10 -40.75
CA ALA A 145 11.59 -29.84 -41.50
C ALA A 145 11.10 -31.26 -41.84
N GLN A 146 10.50 -31.96 -40.88
CA GLN A 146 9.90 -33.29 -41.10
C GLN A 146 8.78 -33.26 -42.14
N VAL A 147 7.88 -32.27 -42.08
CA VAL A 147 6.81 -32.12 -43.08
C VAL A 147 7.41 -31.89 -44.47
N ALA A 148 8.45 -31.07 -44.59
CA ALA A 148 9.13 -30.83 -45.87
C ALA A 148 9.82 -32.10 -46.41
N GLU A 149 10.43 -32.91 -45.54
CA GLU A 149 11.01 -34.20 -45.90
C GLU A 149 9.96 -35.21 -46.36
N LEU A 150 8.89 -35.39 -45.59
CA LEU A 150 7.77 -36.28 -45.94
C LEU A 150 7.09 -35.85 -47.24
N SER A 151 6.94 -34.55 -47.47
CA SER A 151 6.37 -34.03 -48.73
C SER A 151 7.26 -34.35 -49.93
N LYS A 152 8.60 -34.27 -49.78
CA LYS A 152 9.54 -34.69 -50.84
C LYS A 152 9.49 -36.20 -51.08
N ALA A 153 9.39 -36.99 -50.01
CA ALA A 153 9.28 -38.45 -50.09
C ALA A 153 7.99 -38.86 -50.80
N LEU A 154 6.87 -38.21 -50.48
CA LEU A 154 5.57 -38.42 -51.14
C LEU A 154 5.67 -38.12 -52.64
N ALA A 155 6.17 -36.94 -53.02
CA ALA A 155 6.34 -36.59 -54.43
C ALA A 155 7.29 -37.54 -55.19
N ALA A 156 8.29 -38.10 -54.50
CA ALA A 156 9.17 -39.10 -55.10
C ALA A 156 8.49 -40.47 -55.28
N ALA A 157 7.59 -40.85 -54.35
CA ALA A 157 6.78 -42.05 -54.44
C ALA A 157 5.75 -41.94 -55.57
N GLU A 158 5.04 -40.82 -55.69
CA GLU A 158 4.10 -40.53 -56.78
C GLU A 158 4.78 -40.66 -58.15
N ARG A 159 5.96 -40.05 -58.33
CA ARG A 159 6.74 -40.21 -59.59
C ARG A 159 7.22 -41.64 -59.85
N ARG A 160 7.37 -42.48 -58.83
CA ARG A 160 7.69 -43.91 -59.02
C ARG A 160 6.44 -44.68 -59.46
N GLU A 161 5.31 -44.38 -58.84
CA GLU A 161 4.01 -44.94 -59.19
C GLU A 161 3.62 -44.60 -60.62
N GLU A 162 3.66 -43.32 -61.02
CA GLU A 162 3.42 -42.88 -62.40
C GLU A 162 4.28 -43.63 -63.43
N ARG A 163 5.57 -43.84 -63.11
CA ARG A 163 6.49 -44.60 -63.98
C ARG A 163 6.12 -46.09 -64.05
N LEU A 164 5.62 -46.68 -62.97
CA LEU A 164 5.19 -48.07 -62.96
C LEU A 164 3.87 -48.23 -63.74
N LEU A 165 2.92 -47.31 -63.55
CA LEU A 165 1.66 -47.27 -64.31
C LEU A 165 1.95 -47.16 -65.81
N GLY A 166 2.79 -46.20 -66.23
CA GLY A 166 3.18 -46.08 -67.65
C GLY A 166 3.86 -47.33 -68.22
N ARG A 167 4.61 -48.08 -67.40
CA ARG A 167 5.20 -49.38 -67.82
C ARG A 167 4.17 -50.50 -67.92
N LEU A 168 3.13 -50.49 -67.08
CA LEU A 168 2.03 -51.45 -67.17
C LEU A 168 1.16 -51.17 -68.39
N GLU A 169 0.81 -49.91 -68.64
CA GLU A 169 0.09 -49.48 -69.85
C GLU A 169 0.85 -49.85 -71.12
N GLN A 170 2.17 -49.63 -71.16
CA GLN A 170 2.99 -50.03 -72.31
C GLN A 170 2.95 -51.54 -72.55
N ARG A 171 3.03 -52.36 -71.48
CA ARG A 171 2.94 -53.82 -71.59
C ARG A 171 1.58 -54.27 -72.10
N GLU A 172 0.50 -53.62 -71.67
CA GLU A 172 -0.85 -53.92 -72.14
C GLU A 172 -0.99 -53.63 -73.65
N ILE A 173 -0.41 -52.53 -74.14
CA ILE A 173 -0.36 -52.21 -75.57
C ILE A 173 0.50 -53.24 -76.34
N ASP A 174 1.66 -53.60 -75.80
CA ASP A 174 2.57 -54.57 -76.42
C ASP A 174 1.91 -55.96 -76.50
N GLU A 175 1.21 -56.40 -75.44
CA GLU A 175 0.43 -57.65 -75.44
C GLU A 175 -0.73 -57.62 -76.46
N ALA A 176 -1.48 -56.52 -76.52
CA ALA A 176 -2.55 -56.34 -77.48
C ALA A 176 -2.03 -56.34 -78.95
N SER A 177 -0.85 -55.78 -79.20
CA SER A 177 -0.23 -55.77 -80.53
C SER A 177 0.44 -57.11 -80.91
N THR A 178 0.94 -57.87 -79.93
CA THR A 178 1.57 -59.19 -80.14
C THR A 178 0.54 -60.32 -80.26
N GLY A 179 -0.69 -60.11 -79.77
CA GLY A 179 -1.83 -61.04 -79.92
C GLY A 179 -2.30 -61.28 -81.37
N GLY A 180 -1.69 -60.62 -82.37
CA GLY A 180 -1.96 -60.82 -83.80
C GLY A 180 -0.98 -61.74 -84.54
N THR A 181 0.00 -62.36 -83.89
CA THR A 181 0.96 -63.24 -84.58
C THR A 181 1.22 -64.52 -83.78
N THR A 182 0.41 -65.54 -84.08
CA THR A 182 0.79 -66.93 -83.81
C THR A 182 1.94 -67.31 -84.73
N ASP A 183 3.16 -67.28 -84.22
CA ASP A 183 4.22 -68.18 -84.67
C ASP A 183 4.99 -68.67 -83.44
N ILE A 184 4.82 -69.95 -83.14
CA ILE A 184 5.58 -70.68 -82.14
C ILE A 184 6.91 -71.08 -82.79
N PRO A 185 8.05 -70.81 -82.11
CA PRO A 185 9.04 -71.87 -82.00
C PRO A 185 9.61 -72.02 -80.58
N VAL A 186 9.35 -73.20 -80.02
CA VAL A 186 10.25 -74.12 -79.30
C VAL A 186 11.34 -73.52 -78.38
N LEU A 187 11.13 -73.71 -77.07
CA LEU A 187 12.12 -73.72 -75.99
C LEU A 187 13.18 -74.83 -76.17
N PRO A 188 14.46 -74.56 -75.85
CA PRO A 188 15.33 -75.56 -75.25
C PRO A 188 15.41 -75.38 -73.74
N ALA A 189 15.43 -76.52 -73.05
CA ALA A 189 15.35 -76.66 -71.61
C ALA A 189 16.67 -76.39 -70.87
N ALA A 190 16.50 -76.18 -69.56
CA ALA A 190 17.41 -76.37 -68.44
C ALA A 190 18.49 -75.30 -68.14
N HIS A 191 18.37 -74.65 -66.98
CA HIS A 191 19.06 -75.14 -65.78
C HIS A 191 18.54 -74.50 -64.48
N GLU A 192 18.38 -75.37 -63.48
CA GLU A 192 18.10 -75.07 -62.07
C GLU A 192 19.25 -74.32 -61.36
N MET A 193 18.88 -73.72 -60.22
CA MET A 193 19.69 -73.25 -59.07
C MET A 193 19.72 -71.72 -58.91
N ASN A 194 19.00 -71.19 -57.91
CA ASN A 194 19.55 -71.06 -56.56
C ASN A 194 18.50 -70.48 -55.59
N ALA A 195 18.13 -71.28 -54.59
CA ALA A 195 17.34 -70.84 -53.45
C ALA A 195 18.30 -70.31 -52.37
N ALA A 196 18.29 -68.99 -52.15
CA ALA A 196 18.78 -68.36 -50.93
C ALA A 196 17.71 -67.35 -50.49
N ARG A 197 16.80 -67.69 -49.58
CA ARG A 197 17.00 -67.77 -48.12
C ARG A 197 17.56 -66.46 -47.55
N CYS A 198 16.69 -65.47 -47.35
CA CYS A 198 16.81 -64.51 -46.26
C CYS A 198 15.45 -64.36 -45.57
N ARG A 199 15.36 -64.98 -44.39
CA ARG A 199 14.34 -64.71 -43.37
C ARG A 199 14.68 -63.36 -42.74
N GLY A 200 13.67 -62.53 -42.52
CA GLY A 200 13.71 -61.35 -41.65
C GLY A 200 12.27 -61.05 -41.24
N GLU A 201 11.99 -61.18 -39.95
CA GLU A 201 10.67 -61.29 -39.33
C GLU A 201 9.81 -60.01 -39.41
N PRO A 202 8.46 -60.13 -39.37
CA PRO A 202 7.58 -59.02 -39.04
C PRO A 202 7.46 -58.89 -37.51
N GLY A 203 8.15 -57.92 -36.93
CA GLY A 203 7.95 -57.48 -35.55
C GLY A 203 6.60 -56.76 -35.42
N ILE A 204 5.61 -57.48 -34.89
CA ILE A 204 4.37 -56.93 -34.35
C ILE A 204 4.70 -56.08 -33.12
N SER A 205 4.29 -54.82 -33.10
CA SER A 205 4.00 -54.11 -31.85
C SER A 205 2.77 -53.24 -32.03
N ARG A 206 1.62 -53.83 -31.66
CA ARG A 206 0.40 -53.12 -31.29
C ARG A 206 0.69 -52.30 -30.04
N GLY A 207 0.46 -51.00 -30.12
CA GLY A 207 0.32 -50.12 -28.97
C GLY A 207 -0.74 -49.07 -29.27
N SER A 208 -2.01 -49.42 -29.06
CA SER A 208 -3.05 -48.42 -28.83
C SER A 208 -2.73 -47.66 -27.53
N PRO A 209 -3.18 -46.42 -27.42
CA PRO A 209 -4.12 -46.17 -26.35
C PRO A 209 -5.41 -45.51 -26.83
N THR A 210 -6.46 -46.22 -26.44
CA THR A 210 -7.83 -45.81 -26.17
C THR A 210 -7.94 -44.39 -25.61
N ALA A 211 -8.89 -43.64 -26.15
CA ALA A 211 -9.42 -42.41 -25.60
C ALA A 211 -9.88 -42.59 -24.14
N THR A 212 -9.55 -41.63 -23.28
CA THR A 212 -10.27 -41.40 -22.03
C THR A 212 -10.95 -40.05 -22.13
N ALA A 213 -12.28 -40.10 -22.22
CA ALA A 213 -13.14 -38.97 -21.96
C ALA A 213 -13.01 -38.57 -20.48
N GLY A 214 -12.77 -37.28 -20.23
CA GLY A 214 -12.76 -36.67 -18.91
C GLY A 214 -13.16 -35.22 -19.02
N ALA A 215 -14.48 -34.98 -18.95
CA ALA A 215 -15.04 -33.65 -18.75
C ALA A 215 -14.66 -33.13 -17.36
N MET A 216 -14.14 -31.89 -17.26
CA MET A 216 -14.38 -30.90 -16.19
C MET A 216 -13.98 -29.52 -16.75
N VAL A 217 -14.92 -28.60 -17.01
CA VAL A 217 -15.36 -27.54 -16.08
C VAL A 217 -14.20 -26.63 -15.65
N GLY A 218 -14.18 -25.41 -16.18
CA GLY A 218 -13.24 -24.36 -15.77
C GLY A 218 -13.42 -23.06 -16.54
N LYS A 219 -14.52 -22.36 -16.29
CA LYS A 219 -14.81 -20.99 -16.76
C LYS A 219 -13.66 -20.04 -16.34
N PRO A 220 -13.15 -19.14 -17.20
CA PRO A 220 -12.20 -18.13 -16.76
C PRO A 220 -12.90 -17.14 -15.80
N PRO A 221 -12.24 -16.68 -14.71
CA PRO A 221 -12.82 -15.68 -13.84
C PRO A 221 -12.90 -14.34 -14.58
N VAL A 222 -14.13 -13.89 -14.78
CA VAL A 222 -14.45 -12.50 -15.13
C VAL A 222 -14.13 -11.64 -13.90
N ALA A 223 -13.04 -10.88 -13.96
CA ALA A 223 -12.77 -9.82 -12.98
C ALA A 223 -13.84 -8.73 -13.14
N LYS A 224 -14.89 -8.79 -12.32
CA LYS A 224 -15.77 -7.65 -12.08
C LYS A 224 -15.04 -6.66 -11.18
N ALA A 225 -14.50 -5.60 -11.77
CA ALA A 225 -14.23 -4.37 -11.06
C ALA A 225 -15.56 -3.62 -10.95
N ASN A 226 -16.15 -3.60 -9.76
CA ASN A 226 -17.12 -2.59 -9.31
C ASN A 226 -17.41 -2.76 -7.81
N GLY A 227 -17.27 -1.66 -7.06
CA GLY A 227 -17.59 -1.52 -5.63
C GLY A 227 -16.56 -0.61 -4.95
N SER A 228 -16.66 0.71 -4.98
CA SER A 228 -17.64 1.56 -4.27
C SER A 228 -17.48 1.52 -2.74
N ILE A 229 -16.75 2.51 -2.21
CA ILE A 229 -17.11 3.48 -1.15
C ILE A 229 -17.59 2.95 0.24
N ASP A 230 -16.96 3.53 1.27
CA ASP A 230 -17.32 3.70 2.70
C ASP A 230 -17.19 2.52 3.69
N GLU A 231 -16.23 2.61 4.63
CA GLU A 231 -16.48 3.09 6.01
C GLU A 231 -15.17 3.14 6.86
N PRO A 232 -14.96 4.17 7.71
CA PRO A 232 -13.81 4.25 8.61
C PRO A 232 -14.01 3.44 9.90
N ALA A 233 -13.04 2.60 10.24
CA ALA A 233 -13.03 1.86 11.49
C ALA A 233 -12.87 2.79 12.70
N LYS A 234 -13.86 2.75 13.60
CA LYS A 234 -13.85 3.34 14.94
C LYS A 234 -12.94 2.49 15.86
N PRO A 235 -12.09 3.09 16.72
CA PRO A 235 -11.35 2.35 17.73
C PRO A 235 -12.24 2.16 18.96
N GLY A 236 -12.40 0.91 19.42
CA GLY A 236 -13.21 0.63 20.59
C GLY A 236 -12.84 -0.69 21.24
N GLY A 237 -12.25 -0.60 22.43
CA GLY A 237 -12.59 -1.49 23.54
C GLY A 237 -11.59 -2.60 23.89
N GLY A 238 -10.75 -2.30 24.89
CA GLY A 238 -10.63 -3.08 26.13
C GLY A 238 -10.34 -4.58 26.01
N GLY A 239 -9.07 -4.95 26.18
CA GLY A 239 -8.62 -6.33 26.38
C GLY A 239 -7.58 -6.41 27.48
N LYS A 240 -8.09 -6.58 28.70
CA LYS A 240 -7.49 -7.09 29.95
C LYS A 240 -5.99 -7.44 29.95
N SER A 241 -5.34 -6.80 30.92
CA SER A 241 -4.20 -7.28 31.71
C SER A 241 -4.21 -8.78 31.98
N GLU A 242 -3.15 -9.47 31.56
CA GLU A 242 -2.65 -10.68 32.22
C GLU A 242 -1.23 -10.40 32.69
N GLN A 243 -1.12 -10.25 34.01
CA GLN A 243 0.12 -10.35 34.75
C GLN A 243 0.65 -11.77 34.52
N ASN A 244 1.87 -11.90 33.99
CA ASN A 244 2.59 -13.14 34.11
C ASN A 244 3.90 -12.85 34.84
N GLU A 245 3.98 -13.43 36.02
CA GLU A 245 5.10 -13.36 36.95
C GLU A 245 6.33 -14.07 36.37
N MET A 246 7.49 -13.63 36.86
CA MET A 246 8.83 -14.05 36.45
C MET A 246 9.09 -15.56 36.67
N PRO A 247 10.23 -16.05 36.15
CA PRO A 247 11.25 -16.39 37.13
C PRO A 247 12.64 -15.82 36.82
N LEU A 248 13.30 -15.47 37.91
CA LEU A 248 14.71 -15.13 38.05
C LEU A 248 15.59 -16.18 37.35
N GLY A 249 16.43 -15.71 36.43
CA GLY A 249 17.51 -16.49 35.83
C GLY A 249 18.85 -15.92 36.27
N GLU A 250 19.65 -16.77 36.90
CA GLU A 250 20.86 -16.49 37.66
C GLU A 250 22.03 -15.96 36.82
N HIS A 251 22.86 -15.13 37.48
CA HIS A 251 24.19 -14.75 37.02
C HIS A 251 25.19 -15.92 37.14
N PRO A 252 26.15 -15.98 36.20
CA PRO A 252 27.57 -16.09 36.57
C PRO A 252 28.31 -14.90 35.93
N SER A 253 28.91 -13.97 36.65
CA SER A 253 30.17 -14.10 37.41
C SER A 253 31.23 -14.93 36.69
N GLU A 254 31.98 -14.31 35.79
CA GLU A 254 33.40 -14.65 35.63
C GLU A 254 34.23 -13.38 35.59
N ALA A 255 35.15 -13.33 36.56
CA ALA A 255 36.25 -12.43 36.69
C ALA A 255 37.48 -13.03 35.98
N GLY A 256 38.40 -12.16 35.57
CA GLY A 256 39.76 -12.52 35.17
C GLY A 256 40.04 -12.25 33.68
N GLY A 257 41.08 -11.52 33.30
CA GLY A 257 42.22 -11.06 34.05
C GLY A 257 42.97 -9.96 33.32
N VAL A 258 43.64 -9.16 34.12
CA VAL A 258 44.70 -8.23 33.76
C VAL A 258 45.99 -9.05 33.65
N ASP A 259 46.72 -8.86 32.56
CA ASP A 259 48.17 -8.96 32.40
C ASP A 259 48.43 -8.38 30.98
N GLY A 260 49.30 -7.42 30.69
CA GLY A 260 50.54 -7.00 31.30
C GLY A 260 51.52 -6.76 30.14
N ILE A 261 52.15 -5.57 30.12
CA ILE A 261 53.15 -5.01 29.16
C ILE A 261 52.56 -4.15 28.03
#